data_AF-A0AAV0TSX5-F1
#
_entry.id   AF-A0AAV0TSX5-F1
#
_cell.length_a   1.000
_cell.length_b   1.000
_cell.length_c   1.000
_cell.angle_alpha   90.00
_cell.angle_beta   90.00
_cell.angle_gamma   90.00
#
_symmetry.space_group_name_H-M   'P 1'
#
loop_
_entity.id
_entity.type
_entity.pdbx_description
1 polymer ?
#
loop_
_entity_poly.entity_id
_entity_poly.type
_entity_poly.pdbx_seq_one_letter_code
_entity_poly.pdbx_strand_id
1 'polypeptide(L)'
;MFALARLARAVPASSYLPLARYVSYIAPPRVPVDKSYRFGLKLDDLKPQDEKEEAAFEQLKAVLSLRNASQHELNKAQVAIAIETFQRFPGDTGSSEVQIAVLTQKILRSTTHAQGHKKDHHSRRGLIAMVEKRRKLLKYLRRKDLHKFRDVVAALGLRFT
;
A
#
# COMPACT_ATOMS: atom_id res chain seq x y z
N MET A 1 -30.49 -45.69 34.98
CA MET A 1 -29.15 -45.16 35.32
C MET A 1 -28.40 -44.91 34.02
N PHE A 2 -27.60 -43.84 33.95
CA PHE A 2 -26.84 -43.31 32.80
C PHE A 2 -27.52 -42.16 32.00
N ALA A 3 -27.56 -40.98 32.63
CA ALA A 3 -27.48 -39.71 31.92
C ALA A 3 -26.14 -39.06 32.28
N LEU A 4 -25.13 -39.23 31.42
CA LEU A 4 -23.83 -38.55 31.55
C LEU A 4 -23.92 -37.18 30.87
N ALA A 5 -24.15 -36.16 31.67
CA ALA A 5 -24.05 -34.76 31.26
C ALA A 5 -22.61 -34.45 30.83
N ARG A 6 -22.42 -34.28 29.52
CA ARG A 6 -21.14 -33.89 28.92
C ARG A 6 -20.96 -32.39 29.17
N LEU A 7 -20.13 -32.02 30.15
CA LEU A 7 -19.68 -30.64 30.37
C LEU A 7 -19.17 -30.04 29.05
N ALA A 8 -19.93 -29.10 28.49
CA ALA A 8 -19.48 -28.24 27.41
C ALA A 8 -18.44 -27.27 27.98
N ARG A 9 -17.16 -27.67 27.97
CA ARG A 9 -16.05 -26.75 28.14
C ARG A 9 -16.03 -25.87 26.89
N ALA A 10 -16.45 -24.61 27.03
CA ALA A 10 -16.33 -23.62 25.98
C ALA A 10 -14.85 -23.47 25.61
N VAL A 11 -14.47 -24.01 24.45
CA VAL A 11 -13.14 -23.83 23.88
C VAL A 11 -13.09 -22.39 23.34
N PRO A 12 -12.17 -21.53 23.80
CA PRO A 12 -12.09 -20.17 23.29
C PRO A 12 -11.76 -20.24 21.79
N ALA A 13 -12.34 -19.33 21.01
CA ALA A 13 -12.10 -19.18 19.57
C ALA A 13 -10.61 -18.90 19.30
N SER A 14 -9.83 -19.97 19.23
CA SER A 14 -8.45 -19.97 18.83
C SER A 14 -8.43 -20.03 17.32
N SER A 15 -8.51 -18.86 16.69
CA SER A 15 -8.54 -18.68 15.23
C SER A 15 -7.17 -18.93 14.59
N TYR A 16 -6.58 -20.09 14.84
CA TYR A 16 -5.39 -20.58 14.13
C TYR A 16 -5.83 -21.68 13.16
N LEU A 17 -6.15 -21.27 11.94
CA LEU A 17 -6.34 -22.18 10.81
C LEU A 17 -4.97 -22.73 10.35
N PRO A 18 -4.94 -23.94 9.77
CA PRO A 18 -3.73 -24.72 9.57
C PRO A 18 -2.82 -24.15 8.48
N LEU A 19 -1.52 -24.31 8.70
CA LEU A 19 -0.42 -23.95 7.81
C LEU A 19 -0.42 -24.83 6.54
N ALA A 20 -0.90 -24.31 5.39
CA ALA A 20 -0.52 -24.82 4.07
C ALA A 20 -0.76 -23.80 2.90
N ARG A 21 0.33 -23.43 2.22
CA ARG A 21 0.46 -23.09 0.78
C ARG A 21 -0.01 -21.77 0.17
N TYR A 22 -0.57 -20.81 0.91
CA TYR A 22 -0.75 -19.45 0.38
C TYR A 22 -0.07 -18.44 1.30
N VAL A 23 0.81 -17.60 0.75
CA VAL A 23 1.38 -16.46 1.46
C VAL A 23 0.20 -15.61 1.92
N SER A 24 -0.13 -15.64 3.22
CA SER A 24 -1.21 -14.87 3.81
C SER A 24 -0.82 -13.40 3.85
N TYR A 25 -0.92 -12.73 2.70
CA TYR A 25 -0.64 -11.32 2.55
C TYR A 25 -1.88 -10.52 2.92
N ILE A 26 -1.79 -9.74 4.01
CA ILE A 26 -2.75 -8.68 4.28
C ILE A 26 -2.32 -7.50 3.41
N ALA A 27 -3.23 -7.03 2.55
CA ALA A 27 -2.96 -5.87 1.73
C ALA A 27 -2.84 -4.62 2.63
N PRO A 28 -1.79 -3.80 2.48
CA PRO A 28 -1.66 -2.54 3.20
C PRO A 28 -2.83 -1.61 2.80
N PRO A 29 -3.26 -0.71 3.68
CA PRO A 29 -4.33 0.22 3.37
C PRO A 29 -3.97 1.04 2.12
N ARG A 30 -4.96 1.25 1.24
CA ARG A 30 -4.80 2.17 0.12
C ARG A 30 -4.67 3.56 0.69
N VAL A 31 -3.66 4.29 0.24
CA VAL A 31 -3.52 5.69 0.62
C VAL A 31 -4.69 6.47 -0.01
N PRO A 32 -5.44 7.28 0.76
CA PRO A 32 -6.59 8.02 0.25
C PRO A 32 -6.19 8.94 -0.90
N VAL A 33 -7.04 9.01 -1.93
CA VAL A 33 -6.76 9.73 -3.17
C VAL A 33 -7.66 10.95 -3.25
N ASP A 34 -7.70 11.75 -2.18
CA ASP A 34 -8.86 12.63 -2.00
C ASP A 34 -8.68 14.04 -2.59
N LYS A 35 -7.45 14.44 -2.97
CA LYS A 35 -7.18 15.80 -3.50
C LYS A 35 -6.02 15.89 -4.51
N SER A 36 -5.77 14.82 -5.26
CA SER A 36 -4.73 14.86 -6.31
C SER A 36 -5.38 14.95 -7.68
N TYR A 37 -4.88 15.87 -8.50
CA TYR A 37 -5.21 15.96 -9.92
C TYR A 37 -4.15 15.24 -10.74
N ARG A 38 -4.46 15.00 -12.01
CA ARG A 38 -3.49 14.46 -12.97
C ARG A 38 -2.22 15.30 -13.00
N PHE A 39 -1.11 14.65 -13.34
CA PHE A 39 0.24 15.25 -13.37
C PHE A 39 0.81 15.68 -12.01
N GLY A 40 0.16 15.36 -10.89
CA GLY A 40 0.64 15.74 -9.56
C GLY A 40 0.39 17.20 -9.21
N LEU A 41 -0.60 17.82 -9.87
CA LEU A 41 -1.02 19.18 -9.59
C LEU A 41 -1.84 19.23 -8.30
N LYS A 42 -1.53 20.20 -7.44
CA LYS A 42 -2.34 20.61 -6.28
C LYS A 42 -3.12 21.84 -6.71
N LEU A 43 -4.35 21.64 -7.18
CA LEU A 43 -5.17 22.71 -7.77
C LEU A 43 -5.92 23.54 -6.72
N ASP A 44 -5.80 23.18 -5.45
CA ASP A 44 -6.47 23.83 -4.33
C ASP A 44 -5.90 25.23 -4.03
N ASP A 45 -4.68 25.53 -4.51
CA ASP A 45 -3.99 26.81 -4.29
C ASP A 45 -4.39 27.89 -5.33
N LEU A 46 -5.16 27.52 -6.36
CA LEU A 46 -5.59 28.41 -7.44
C LEU A 46 -7.02 28.91 -7.19
N LYS A 47 -7.16 30.23 -7.04
CA LYS A 47 -8.46 30.91 -6.97
C LYS A 47 -8.76 31.58 -8.31
N PRO A 48 -9.95 31.37 -8.91
CA PRO A 48 -10.37 32.11 -10.10
C PRO A 48 -10.51 33.60 -9.77
N GLN A 49 -10.20 34.48 -10.73
CA GLN A 49 -10.27 35.93 -10.55
C GLN A 49 -11.64 36.50 -10.96
N ASP A 50 -12.33 35.85 -11.90
CA ASP A 50 -13.63 36.29 -12.44
C ASP A 50 -14.68 35.16 -12.49
N GLU A 51 -15.97 35.51 -12.39
CA GLU A 51 -17.12 34.58 -12.45
C GLU A 51 -17.20 33.75 -13.74
N LYS A 52 -16.75 34.31 -14.88
CA LYS A 52 -16.71 33.59 -16.17
C LYS A 52 -15.59 32.54 -16.22
N GLU A 53 -14.52 32.74 -15.45
CA GLU A 53 -13.41 31.80 -15.37
C GLU A 53 -13.74 30.60 -14.46
N GLU A 54 -14.72 30.73 -13.56
CA GLU A 54 -15.14 29.66 -12.66
C GLU A 54 -15.64 28.43 -13.42
N ALA A 55 -16.50 28.63 -14.42
CA ALA A 55 -17.02 27.54 -15.25
C ALA A 55 -15.90 26.84 -16.05
N ALA A 56 -14.95 27.59 -16.59
CA ALA A 56 -13.79 27.03 -17.28
C ALA A 56 -12.87 26.27 -16.31
N PHE A 57 -12.68 26.79 -15.09
CA PHE A 57 -11.88 26.16 -14.06
C PHE A 57 -12.51 24.85 -13.55
N GLU A 58 -13.83 24.78 -13.44
CA GLU A 58 -14.54 23.53 -13.14
C GLU A 58 -14.39 22.48 -14.24
N GLN A 59 -14.51 22.90 -15.50
CA GLN A 59 -14.27 22.02 -16.65
C GLN A 59 -12.82 21.49 -16.64
N LEU A 60 -11.85 22.36 -16.36
CA LEU A 60 -10.45 21.98 -16.24
C LEU A 60 -10.22 21.00 -15.06
N LYS A 61 -10.84 21.25 -13.90
CA LYS A 61 -10.84 20.32 -12.76
C LYS A 61 -11.41 18.96 -13.14
N ALA A 62 -12.50 18.92 -13.91
CA ALA A 62 -13.12 17.68 -14.37
C ALA A 62 -12.19 16.91 -15.32
N VAL A 63 -11.56 17.57 -16.29
CA VAL A 63 -10.60 16.96 -17.22
C VAL A 63 -9.37 16.42 -16.50
N LEU A 64 -8.82 17.22 -15.59
CA LEU A 64 -7.65 16.87 -14.77
C LEU A 64 -7.99 15.95 -13.59
N SER A 65 -9.26 15.56 -13.43
CA SER A 65 -9.66 14.63 -12.38
C SER A 65 -9.03 13.25 -12.59
N LEU A 66 -8.78 12.53 -11.50
CA LEU A 66 -8.21 11.18 -11.56
C LEU A 66 -9.15 10.13 -12.15
N ARG A 67 -10.44 10.45 -12.31
CA ARG A 67 -11.39 9.60 -13.04
C ARG A 67 -10.93 9.37 -14.48
N ASN A 68 -10.26 10.35 -15.07
CA ASN A 68 -9.74 10.30 -16.43
C ASN A 68 -8.25 9.89 -16.48
N ALA A 69 -7.64 9.53 -15.35
CA ALA A 69 -6.22 9.22 -15.29
C ALA A 69 -5.92 7.82 -15.83
N SER A 70 -4.74 7.66 -16.43
CA SER A 70 -4.23 6.34 -16.81
C SER A 70 -3.89 5.50 -15.57
N GLN A 71 -3.89 4.16 -15.71
CA GLN A 71 -3.46 3.27 -14.62
C GLN A 71 -2.04 3.58 -14.15
N HIS A 72 -1.16 4.02 -15.05
CA HIS A 72 0.19 4.44 -14.71
C HIS A 72 0.21 5.70 -13.81
N GLU A 73 -0.64 6.69 -14.11
CA GLU A 73 -0.78 7.90 -13.29
C GLU A 73 -1.31 7.59 -11.89
N LEU A 74 -2.36 6.77 -11.78
CA LEU A 74 -2.88 6.30 -10.48
C LEU A 74 -1.79 5.59 -9.66
N ASN A 75 -0.98 4.79 -10.36
CA ASN A 75 0.14 4.08 -9.78
C ASN A 75 1.24 5.05 -9.28
N LYS A 76 1.52 6.13 -10.03
CA LYS A 76 2.49 7.14 -9.63
C LYS A 76 1.98 7.94 -8.43
N ALA A 77 0.70 8.35 -8.43
CA ALA A 77 0.07 9.09 -7.34
C ALA A 77 0.15 8.33 -6.02
N GLN A 78 -0.28 7.07 -5.99
CA GLN A 78 -0.17 6.22 -4.79
C GLN A 78 1.28 6.05 -4.28
N VAL A 79 2.27 6.01 -5.17
CA VAL A 79 3.69 5.94 -4.78
C VAL A 79 4.15 7.27 -4.19
N ALA A 80 3.73 8.40 -4.77
CA ALA A 80 4.05 9.72 -4.26
C ALA A 80 3.51 9.93 -2.83
N ILE A 81 2.26 9.55 -2.56
CA ILE A 81 1.70 9.71 -1.20
C ILE A 81 2.40 8.76 -0.21
N ALA A 82 2.79 7.56 -0.63
CA ALA A 82 3.59 6.66 0.19
C ALA A 82 4.98 7.24 0.51
N ILE A 83 5.57 8.03 -0.38
CA ILE A 83 6.82 8.75 -0.10
C ILE A 83 6.55 9.86 0.93
N GLU A 84 5.54 10.71 0.69
CA GLU A 84 5.18 11.81 1.59
C GLU A 84 4.86 11.35 3.02
N THR A 85 4.29 10.15 3.19
CA THR A 85 3.94 9.61 4.50
C THR A 85 5.15 9.13 5.31
N PHE A 86 6.19 8.61 4.65
CA PHE A 86 7.33 7.94 5.31
C PHE A 86 8.67 8.69 5.13
N GLN A 87 8.67 9.83 4.44
CA GLN A 87 9.86 10.68 4.27
C GLN A 87 10.31 11.26 5.62
N ARG A 88 11.62 11.37 5.83
CA ARG A 88 12.17 12.03 7.03
C ARG A 88 12.33 13.54 6.86
N PHE A 89 12.56 13.96 5.63
CA PHE A 89 12.72 15.34 5.20
C PHE A 89 12.05 15.50 3.83
N PRO A 90 11.67 16.72 3.42
CA PRO A 90 11.02 16.95 2.14
C PRO A 90 11.93 16.48 0.99
N GLY A 91 11.42 15.58 0.14
CA GLY A 91 12.16 15.05 -1.01
C GLY A 91 13.02 13.80 -0.71
N ASP A 92 12.89 13.22 0.49
CA ASP A 92 13.59 11.97 0.81
C ASP A 92 13.02 10.79 0.00
N THR A 93 13.84 10.26 -0.89
CA THR A 93 13.53 9.05 -1.68
C THR A 93 14.40 7.85 -1.30
N GLY A 94 15.44 8.08 -0.47
CA GLY A 94 16.51 7.14 -0.21
C GLY A 94 16.37 6.39 1.10
N SER A 95 15.61 6.92 2.07
CA SER A 95 15.41 6.27 3.37
C SER A 95 14.84 4.86 3.25
N SER A 96 15.26 3.99 4.19
CA SER A 96 14.82 2.59 4.20
C SER A 96 13.31 2.47 4.36
N GLU A 97 12.70 3.34 5.15
CA GLU A 97 11.26 3.42 5.40
C GLU A 97 10.50 3.75 4.10
N VAL A 98 10.94 4.79 3.40
CA VAL A 98 10.38 5.21 2.10
C VAL A 98 10.50 4.07 1.09
N GLN A 99 11.68 3.46 0.95
CA GLN A 99 11.89 2.34 0.03
C GLN A 99 10.98 1.14 0.35
N ILE A 100 10.78 0.82 1.63
CA ILE A 100 9.87 -0.26 2.06
C ILE A 100 8.43 0.07 1.67
N ALA A 101 7.98 1.31 1.89
CA ALA A 101 6.64 1.75 1.52
C ALA A 101 6.41 1.67 0.01
N VAL A 102 7.36 2.18 -0.80
CA VAL A 102 7.29 2.12 -2.27
C VAL A 102 7.28 0.68 -2.78
N LEU A 103 8.15 -0.19 -2.27
CA LEU A 103 8.16 -1.62 -2.64
C LEU A 103 6.86 -2.29 -2.27
N THR A 104 6.27 -1.93 -1.14
CA THR A 104 5.00 -2.48 -0.66
C THR A 104 3.84 -2.15 -1.61
N GLN A 105 3.77 -0.91 -2.12
CA GLN A 105 2.79 -0.54 -3.15
C GLN A 105 3.03 -1.28 -4.47
N LYS A 106 4.29 -1.44 -4.90
CA LYS A 106 4.62 -2.20 -6.12
C LYS A 106 4.25 -3.69 -5.99
N ILE A 107 4.57 -4.31 -4.86
CA ILE A 107 4.24 -5.71 -4.56
C ILE A 107 2.73 -5.93 -4.60
N LEU A 108 1.94 -5.02 -4.01
CA LEU A 108 0.48 -5.11 -4.04
C LEU A 108 -0.05 -5.19 -5.49
N ARG A 109 0.41 -4.29 -6.36
CA ARG A 109 0.00 -4.24 -7.78
C ARG A 109 0.47 -5.44 -8.58
N SER A 110 1.71 -5.87 -8.39
CA SER A 110 2.25 -7.04 -9.07
C SER A 110 1.55 -8.32 -8.60
N THR A 111 1.10 -8.37 -7.35
CA THR A 111 0.31 -9.50 -6.83
C THR A 111 -1.06 -9.56 -7.49
N THR A 112 -1.78 -8.42 -7.61
CA THR A 112 -3.07 -8.39 -8.33
C THR A 112 -2.92 -8.79 -9.80
N HIS A 113 -1.86 -8.33 -10.46
CA HIS A 113 -1.56 -8.73 -11.85
C HIS A 113 -1.26 -10.24 -11.96
N ALA A 114 -0.43 -10.79 -11.07
CA ALA A 114 -0.06 -12.21 -11.09
C ALA A 114 -1.24 -13.16 -10.75
N GLN A 115 -2.25 -12.67 -10.03
CA GLN A 115 -3.49 -13.42 -9.78
C GLN A 115 -4.32 -13.58 -11.06
N GLY A 116 -4.42 -12.53 -11.88
CA GLY A 116 -5.10 -12.57 -13.19
C GLY A 116 -4.30 -13.35 -14.24
N HIS A 117 -2.97 -13.18 -14.27
CA HIS A 117 -2.11 -13.76 -15.31
C HIS A 117 -1.26 -14.92 -14.79
N LYS A 118 -1.89 -16.09 -14.64
CA LYS A 118 -1.25 -17.25 -14.01
C LYS A 118 -0.07 -17.86 -14.80
N LYS A 119 0.06 -17.57 -16.09
CA LYS A 119 1.14 -18.11 -16.94
C LYS A 119 2.34 -17.18 -17.09
N ASP A 120 2.28 -15.97 -16.53
CA ASP A 120 3.41 -15.04 -16.57
C ASP A 120 4.42 -15.36 -15.46
N HIS A 121 5.42 -16.16 -15.81
CA HIS A 121 6.50 -16.54 -14.91
C HIS A 121 7.56 -15.43 -14.74
N HIS A 122 7.72 -14.53 -15.72
CA HIS A 122 8.71 -13.47 -15.65
C HIS A 122 8.28 -12.41 -14.62
N SER A 123 7.02 -11.97 -14.67
CA SER A 123 6.47 -11.04 -13.69
C SER A 123 6.45 -11.62 -12.28
N ARG A 124 6.20 -12.93 -12.12
CA ARG A 124 6.31 -13.60 -10.82
C ARG A 124 7.73 -13.62 -10.26
N ARG A 125 8.75 -13.88 -11.10
CA ARG A 125 10.15 -13.80 -10.67
C ARG A 125 10.50 -12.38 -10.19
N GLY A 126 10.04 -11.35 -10.92
CA GLY A 126 10.18 -9.95 -10.50
C GLY A 126 9.48 -9.65 -9.16
N LEU A 127 8.27 -10.19 -8.96
CA LEU A 127 7.54 -10.08 -7.69
C LEU A 127 8.33 -10.69 -6.52
N ILE A 128 8.88 -11.90 -6.70
CA ILE A 128 9.69 -12.58 -5.67
C ILE A 128 10.91 -11.72 -5.31
N ALA A 129 11.64 -11.23 -6.32
CA ALA A 129 12.81 -10.36 -6.10
C ALA A 129 12.45 -9.07 -5.32
N MET A 130 11.29 -8.46 -5.61
CA MET A 130 10.81 -7.29 -4.85
C MET A 130 10.50 -7.62 -3.38
N VAL A 131 9.86 -8.76 -3.13
CA VAL A 131 9.55 -9.24 -1.76
C VAL A 131 10.85 -9.48 -0.98
N GLU A 132 11.85 -10.11 -1.61
CA GLU A 132 13.16 -10.33 -1.00
C GLU A 132 13.90 -9.03 -0.70
N LYS A 133 13.90 -8.07 -1.64
CA LYS A 133 14.49 -6.74 -1.43
C LYS A 133 13.85 -6.04 -0.24
N ARG A 134 12.51 -6.07 -0.13
CA ARG A 134 11.79 -5.51 1.02
C ARG A 134 12.19 -6.22 2.33
N ARG A 135 12.31 -7.55 2.33
CA ARG A 135 12.73 -8.32 3.51
C ARG A 135 14.16 -7.94 3.95
N LYS A 136 15.08 -7.73 3.00
CA LYS A 136 16.45 -7.26 3.29
C LYS A 136 16.45 -5.86 3.93
N LEU A 137 15.64 -4.94 3.41
CA LEU A 137 15.50 -3.58 3.98
C LEU A 137 14.91 -3.61 5.39
N LEU A 138 13.89 -4.43 5.64
CA LEU A 138 13.32 -4.60 6.99
C LEU A 138 14.34 -5.18 7.97
N LYS A 139 15.15 -6.17 7.55
CA LYS A 139 16.26 -6.70 8.36
C LYS A 139 17.32 -5.63 8.65
N TYR A 140 17.61 -4.75 7.69
CA TYR A 140 18.53 -3.62 7.91
C TYR A 140 17.95 -2.63 8.91
N LEU A 141 16.70 -2.20 8.73
CA LEU A 141 16.03 -1.25 9.61
C LEU A 141 15.98 -1.78 11.05
N ARG A 142 15.62 -3.05 11.25
CA ARG A 142 15.61 -3.70 12.58
C ARG A 142 16.97 -3.67 13.28
N ARG A 143 18.08 -3.81 12.54
CA ARG A 143 19.43 -3.75 13.12
C ARG A 143 19.85 -2.33 13.49
N LYS A 144 19.37 -1.33 12.75
CA LYS A 144 19.76 0.07 12.91
C LYS A 144 18.89 0.81 13.92
N ASP A 145 17.59 0.61 13.85
CA ASP A 145 16.60 1.32 14.66
C ASP A 145 15.34 0.45 14.84
N LEU A 146 15.17 -0.06 16.06
CA LEU A 146 14.06 -0.94 16.39
C LEU A 146 12.72 -0.20 16.49
N HIS A 147 12.72 1.06 16.91
CA HIS A 147 11.50 1.85 17.02
C HIS A 147 10.90 2.10 15.64
N LYS A 148 11.69 2.64 14.72
CA LYS A 148 11.24 2.88 13.34
C LYS A 148 10.82 1.60 12.63
N PHE A 149 11.49 0.48 12.91
CA PHE A 149 11.06 -0.82 12.40
C PHE A 149 9.65 -1.18 12.84
N ARG A 150 9.32 -1.01 14.13
CA ARG A 150 7.99 -1.32 14.67
C ARG A 150 6.92 -0.41 14.07
N ASP A 151 7.21 0.88 13.94
CA ASP A 151 6.28 1.87 13.38
C ASP A 151 5.95 1.58 11.92
N VAL A 152 6.98 1.31 11.11
CA VAL A 152 6.81 0.95 9.69
C VAL A 152 6.04 -0.36 9.52
N VAL A 153 6.35 -1.36 10.35
CA VAL A 153 5.66 -2.66 10.31
C VAL A 153 4.19 -2.53 10.69
N ALA A 154 3.89 -1.73 11.72
CA ALA A 154 2.51 -1.45 12.15
C ALA A 154 1.73 -0.67 11.10
N ALA A 155 2.31 0.42 10.58
CA ALA A 155 1.67 1.28 9.58
C ALA A 155 1.36 0.54 8.26
N LEU A 156 2.24 -0.36 7.84
CA LEU A 156 2.06 -1.13 6.59
C LEU A 156 1.36 -2.49 6.81
N GLY A 157 1.04 -2.87 8.05
CA GLY A 157 0.40 -4.16 8.36
C GLY A 157 1.23 -5.38 7.94
N LEU A 158 2.56 -5.27 7.92
CA LEU A 158 3.44 -6.33 7.46
C LEU A 158 3.66 -7.37 8.54
N ARG A 159 3.62 -8.65 8.19
CA ARG A 159 4.09 -9.72 9.09
C ARG A 159 5.56 -10.00 8.82
N PHE A 160 6.39 -9.83 9.84
CA PHE A 160 7.81 -10.16 9.78
C PHE A 160 8.04 -11.54 10.40
N THR A 161 8.50 -12.49 9.58
CA THR A 161 8.95 -13.83 9.95
C THR A 161 10.38 -14.07 9.50
#